data_AF-A0A812ED23-F1
#
_entry.id   AF-A0A812ED23-F1
#
_cell.length_a   1.000
_cell.length_b   1.000
_cell.length_c   1.000
_cell.angle_alpha   90.00
_cell.angle_beta   90.00
_cell.angle_gamma   90.00
#
_symmetry.space_group_name_H-M   'P 1'
#
loop_
_entity.id
_entity.type
_entity.pdbx_description
1 polymer ?
#
loop_
_entity_poly.entity_id
_entity_poly.type
_entity_poly.pdbx_seq_one_letter_code
_entity_poly.pdbx_strand_id
1 'polypeptide(L)'
;MHIGGGFGGKESRSPIVSLPVAVAAHKLKRPVRCMLDRDEDMVCSGTRHPFLAKYKVGFDNSGKIKVLEIKLYSNGGNSLDISEGVLDRAIFHCDNAYKIPNVHIIGRICKTNIPSNTAFRGFGAPQSMLACETWIEEISRILGKTEKEVSFFDIVLCIFLLLLF
;
A
#
# COMPACT_ATOMS: atom_id res chain seq x y z
N MET A 1 26.89 -4.91 -13.01
CA MET A 1 26.19 -3.64 -12.70
C MET A 1 25.16 -3.93 -11.63
N HIS A 2 25.19 -3.23 -10.50
CA HIS A 2 24.25 -3.43 -9.40
C HIS A 2 23.59 -2.11 -9.03
N ILE A 3 22.35 -2.17 -8.53
CA ILE A 3 21.61 -1.01 -8.05
C ILE A 3 21.77 -0.95 -6.54
N GLY A 4 22.22 0.19 -6.00
CA GLY A 4 22.30 0.43 -4.55
C GLY A 4 20.92 0.64 -3.91
N GLY A 5 20.10 -0.41 -3.89
CA GLY A 5 18.73 -0.38 -3.37
C GLY A 5 17.72 0.31 -4.29
N GLY A 6 16.49 -0.22 -4.34
CA GLY A 6 15.40 0.32 -5.15
C GLY A 6 14.09 0.42 -4.38
N PHE A 7 13.69 -0.67 -3.72
CA PHE A 7 12.49 -0.74 -2.85
C PHE A 7 11.16 -0.30 -3.50
N GLY A 8 11.10 -0.23 -4.83
CA GLY A 8 9.97 0.27 -5.63
C GLY A 8 10.22 1.66 -6.22
N GLY A 9 10.95 2.54 -5.53
CA GLY A 9 11.18 3.92 -5.97
C GLY A 9 11.96 4.08 -7.29
N LYS A 10 12.59 3.01 -7.80
CA LYS A 10 13.31 3.01 -9.09
C LYS A 10 12.55 2.29 -10.22
N GLU A 11 11.33 1.83 -9.96
CA GLU A 11 10.49 1.09 -10.92
C GLU A 11 9.98 1.99 -12.05
N SER A 12 9.26 3.07 -11.70
CA SER A 12 8.66 4.00 -12.67
C SER A 12 9.23 5.42 -12.59
N ARG A 13 10.04 5.74 -11.57
CA ARG A 13 10.48 7.12 -11.27
C ARG A 13 11.87 7.45 -11.78
N SER A 14 12.70 6.45 -12.08
CA SER A 14 14.01 6.63 -12.71
C SER A 14 13.98 7.39 -14.07
N PRO A 15 12.89 7.36 -14.88
CA PRO A 15 12.74 8.20 -16.06
C PRO A 15 12.84 9.71 -15.82
N ILE A 16 12.54 10.19 -14.60
CA ILE A 16 12.68 11.63 -14.27
C ILE A 16 14.12 12.13 -14.44
N VAL A 17 15.10 11.23 -14.29
CA VAL A 17 16.53 11.51 -14.49
C VAL A 17 17.00 11.04 -15.86
N SER A 18 16.60 9.84 -16.28
CA SER A 18 17.16 9.24 -17.50
C SER A 18 16.70 9.95 -18.78
N LEU A 19 15.46 10.47 -18.83
CA LEU A 19 14.95 11.18 -20.02
C LEU A 19 15.66 12.52 -20.24
N PRO A 20 15.79 13.43 -19.24
CA PRO A 20 16.58 14.66 -19.42
C PRO A 20 18.03 14.40 -19.80
N VAL A 21 18.68 13.40 -19.19
CA VAL A 21 20.06 13.02 -19.52
C VAL A 21 20.18 12.53 -20.95
N ALA A 22 19.25 11.70 -21.42
CA ALA A 22 19.24 11.22 -22.80
C ALA A 22 19.09 12.37 -23.81
N VAL A 23 18.19 13.32 -23.53
CA VAL A 23 18.00 14.52 -24.36
C VAL A 23 19.26 15.41 -24.37
N ALA A 24 19.87 15.63 -23.21
CA ALA A 24 21.10 16.41 -23.10
C ALA A 24 22.27 15.78 -23.85
N ALA A 25 22.46 14.46 -23.70
CA ALA A 25 23.48 13.71 -24.42
C ALA A 25 23.25 13.77 -25.94
N HIS A 26 22.00 13.62 -26.39
CA HIS A 26 21.64 13.71 -27.80
C HIS A 26 21.94 15.09 -28.39
N LYS A 27 21.64 16.16 -27.65
CA LYS A 27 21.84 17.55 -28.09
C LYS A 27 23.33 17.95 -28.09
N LEU A 28 24.07 17.57 -27.05
CA LEU A 28 25.48 17.94 -26.88
C LEU A 28 26.47 17.02 -27.62
N LYS A 29 25.98 15.89 -28.15
CA LYS A 29 26.78 14.85 -28.84
C LYS A 29 27.99 14.39 -28.02
N ARG A 30 27.81 14.30 -26.69
CA ARG A 30 28.83 13.86 -25.74
C ARG A 30 28.19 13.06 -24.60
N PRO A 31 28.94 12.20 -23.91
CA PRO A 31 28.45 11.55 -22.70
C PRO A 31 28.02 12.57 -21.65
N VAL A 32 26.84 12.37 -21.05
CA VAL A 32 26.29 13.18 -19.97
C VAL A 32 25.96 12.26 -18.79
N ARG A 33 26.24 12.72 -17.57
CA ARG A 33 25.94 12.01 -16.33
C ARG A 33 25.12 12.92 -15.42
N CYS A 34 24.13 12.35 -14.75
CA CYS A 34 23.39 12.98 -13.67
C CYS A 34 23.27 11.98 -12.52
N MET A 35 23.53 12.47 -11.32
CA MET A 35 23.26 11.78 -10.06
C MET A 35 22.60 12.83 -9.18
N LEU A 36 21.37 12.55 -8.75
CA LEU A 36 20.64 13.47 -7.88
C LEU A 36 21.29 13.50 -6.50
N ASP A 37 21.32 14.70 -5.93
CA ASP A 37 21.55 14.85 -4.50
C ASP A 37 20.33 14.35 -3.72
N ARG A 38 20.51 14.12 -2.41
CA ARG A 38 19.50 13.45 -1.59
C ARG A 38 18.20 14.25 -1.49
N ASP A 39 18.32 15.56 -1.33
CA ASP A 39 17.20 16.49 -1.26
C ASP A 39 16.44 16.56 -2.59
N GLU A 40 17.15 16.61 -3.71
CA GLU A 40 16.54 16.54 -5.05
C GLU A 40 15.75 15.24 -5.24
N ASP A 41 16.35 14.09 -4.90
CA ASP A 41 15.72 12.77 -4.97
C ASP A 41 14.44 12.70 -4.11
N MET A 42 14.51 13.17 -2.86
CA MET A 42 13.36 13.15 -1.95
C MET A 42 12.21 14.04 -2.39
N VAL A 43 12.49 15.15 -3.08
CA VAL A 43 11.46 16.07 -3.58
C VAL A 43 10.82 15.56 -4.88
N CYS A 44 11.57 14.88 -5.74
CA CYS A 44 11.09 14.57 -7.10
C CYS A 44 10.64 13.12 -7.33
N SER A 45 11.26 12.15 -6.64
CA SER A 45 11.04 10.73 -6.91
C SER A 45 9.71 10.21 -6.38
N GLY A 46 9.11 10.90 -5.41
CA GLY A 46 7.85 10.48 -4.78
C GLY A 46 8.06 9.40 -3.72
N THR A 47 7.00 9.06 -3.00
CA THR A 47 7.08 8.15 -1.84
C THR A 47 5.98 7.08 -1.87
N ARG A 48 5.85 6.32 -0.78
CA ARG A 48 4.71 5.44 -0.55
C ARG A 48 3.43 6.27 -0.47
N HIS A 49 2.35 5.81 -1.10
CA HIS A 49 1.03 6.43 -0.99
C HIS A 49 0.56 6.54 0.47
N PRO A 50 0.22 7.75 0.93
CA PRO A 50 -0.60 7.97 2.12
C PRO A 50 -2.00 7.40 1.89
N PHE A 51 -2.55 6.74 2.90
CA PHE A 51 -3.90 6.17 2.87
C PHE A 51 -4.77 6.78 3.97
N LEU A 52 -6.04 7.02 3.63
CA LEU A 52 -7.12 7.21 4.58
C LEU A 52 -8.08 6.02 4.44
N ALA A 53 -8.26 5.26 5.51
CA ALA A 53 -9.25 4.20 5.59
C ALA A 53 -10.46 4.69 6.40
N LYS A 54 -11.67 4.52 5.85
CA LYS A 54 -12.92 4.69 6.60
C LYS A 54 -13.63 3.34 6.60
N TYR A 55 -13.85 2.77 7.78
CA TYR A 55 -14.42 1.43 7.91
C TYR A 55 -15.65 1.42 8.81
N LYS A 56 -16.48 0.40 8.62
CA LYS A 56 -17.54 -0.03 9.53
C LYS A 56 -17.47 -1.55 9.61
N VAL A 57 -17.34 -2.07 10.82
CA VAL A 57 -17.25 -3.51 11.08
C VAL A 57 -18.42 -3.94 11.96
N GLY A 58 -19.08 -5.02 11.58
CA GLY A 58 -20.14 -5.66 12.38
C GLY A 58 -19.66 -7.01 12.90
N PHE A 59 -19.78 -7.20 14.20
CA PHE A 59 -19.32 -8.37 14.94
C PHE A 59 -20.33 -8.75 16.03
N ASP A 60 -20.24 -9.99 16.53
CA ASP A 60 -21.06 -10.46 17.66
C ASP A 60 -20.30 -10.44 18.99
N ASN A 61 -20.99 -10.73 20.10
CA ASN A 61 -20.39 -10.76 21.44
C ASN A 61 -19.27 -11.82 21.59
N SER A 62 -19.19 -12.81 20.69
CA SER A 62 -18.10 -13.77 20.68
C SER A 62 -16.80 -13.18 20.10
N GLY A 63 -16.89 -12.09 19.33
CA GLY A 63 -15.77 -11.50 18.60
C GLY A 63 -15.77 -11.85 17.11
N LYS A 64 -16.75 -12.64 16.65
CA LYS A 64 -16.81 -13.11 15.27
C LYS A 64 -17.34 -12.03 14.33
N ILE A 65 -16.56 -11.74 13.30
CA ILE A 65 -16.85 -10.71 12.30
C ILE A 65 -17.86 -11.24 11.27
N LYS A 66 -18.86 -10.42 10.95
CA LYS A 66 -19.95 -10.78 10.02
C LYS A 66 -19.98 -9.92 8.77
N VAL A 67 -19.66 -8.64 8.92
CA VAL A 67 -19.72 -7.68 7.82
C VAL A 67 -18.61 -6.64 7.93
N LEU A 68 -18.05 -6.27 6.79
CA LEU A 68 -17.08 -5.18 6.66
C LEU A 68 -17.47 -4.27 5.50
N GLU A 69 -17.65 -2.99 5.77
CA GLU A 69 -17.65 -1.92 4.75
C GLU A 69 -16.36 -1.11 4.95
N ILE A 70 -15.50 -1.01 3.93
CA ILE A 70 -14.28 -0.20 4.00
C ILE A 70 -14.09 0.64 2.74
N LYS A 71 -13.72 1.90 2.94
CA LYS A 71 -13.39 2.87 1.90
C LYS A 71 -11.94 3.28 2.05
N LEU A 72 -11.13 2.98 1.05
CA LEU A 72 -9.72 3.33 0.97
C LEU A 72 -9.53 4.52 0.04
N TYR A 73 -8.86 5.56 0.52
CA TYR A 73 -8.46 6.71 -0.27
C TYR A 73 -6.94 6.80 -0.28
N SER A 74 -6.31 6.62 -1.43
CA SER A 74 -4.86 6.75 -1.60
C SER A 74 -4.52 8.11 -2.23
N ASN A 75 -3.50 8.80 -1.74
CA ASN A 75 -3.04 10.02 -2.39
C ASN A 75 -2.00 9.68 -3.48
N GLY A 76 -2.40 9.77 -4.75
CA GLY A 76 -1.56 9.44 -5.92
C GLY A 76 -0.57 10.54 -6.29
N GLY A 77 -0.80 11.78 -5.84
CA GLY A 77 -0.03 12.95 -6.26
C GLY A 77 -0.49 13.50 -7.61
N ASN A 78 0.43 14.15 -8.32
CA ASN A 78 0.12 14.91 -9.54
C ASN A 78 -0.06 14.07 -10.81
N SER A 79 0.36 12.81 -10.82
CA SER A 79 0.16 11.87 -11.92
C SER A 79 -0.37 10.53 -11.42
N LEU A 80 -0.87 9.68 -12.33
CA LEU A 80 -1.39 8.37 -11.95
C LEU A 80 -0.26 7.42 -11.54
N ASP A 81 0.86 7.42 -12.26
CA ASP A 81 1.98 6.48 -12.06
C ASP A 81 1.45 5.04 -11.92
N ILE A 82 1.97 4.24 -10.98
CA ILE A 82 1.48 2.90 -10.65
C ILE A 82 0.47 2.89 -9.48
N SER A 83 -0.26 4.00 -9.28
CA SER A 83 -1.22 4.14 -8.16
C SER A 83 -2.39 3.16 -8.22
N GLU A 84 -2.81 2.74 -9.42
CA GLU A 84 -3.89 1.75 -9.62
C GLU A 84 -3.51 0.40 -9.03
N GLY A 85 -2.35 -0.15 -9.42
CA GLY A 85 -1.88 -1.41 -8.87
C GLY A 85 -1.65 -1.37 -7.36
N VAL A 86 -1.23 -0.22 -6.81
CA VAL A 86 -1.10 -0.04 -5.36
C VAL A 86 -2.46 -0.11 -4.67
N LEU A 87 -3.49 0.51 -5.24
CA LEU A 87 -4.83 0.48 -4.68
C LEU A 87 -5.47 -0.91 -4.81
N ASP A 88 -5.33 -1.57 -5.96
CA ASP A 88 -5.83 -2.93 -6.17
C ASP A 88 -5.24 -3.90 -5.16
N ARG A 89 -3.93 -3.83 -4.96
CA ARG A 89 -3.27 -4.68 -3.97
C ARG A 89 -3.69 -4.35 -2.54
N ALA A 90 -3.96 -3.08 -2.22
CA ALA A 90 -4.56 -2.72 -0.93
C ALA A 90 -5.97 -3.34 -0.77
N ILE A 91 -6.80 -3.31 -1.82
CA ILE A 91 -8.14 -3.93 -1.81
C ILE A 91 -8.03 -5.43 -1.54
N PHE A 92 -7.13 -6.14 -2.21
CA PHE A 92 -6.93 -7.58 -2.04
C PHE A 92 -6.36 -8.00 -0.67
N HIS A 93 -5.92 -7.07 0.16
CA HIS A 93 -5.36 -7.34 1.49
C HIS A 93 -6.08 -6.53 2.57
N CYS A 94 -7.33 -6.14 2.35
CA CYS A 94 -8.15 -5.42 3.35
C CYS A 94 -8.65 -6.32 4.48
N ASP A 95 -8.79 -7.61 4.20
CA ASP A 95 -9.24 -8.67 5.07
C ASP A 95 -8.08 -9.38 5.80
N ASN A 96 -6.84 -9.11 5.39
CA ASN A 96 -5.62 -9.73 5.92
C ASN A 96 -5.74 -11.27 6.01
N ALA A 97 -5.79 -11.82 7.22
CA ALA A 97 -5.93 -13.25 7.46
C ALA A 97 -7.35 -13.64 7.92
N TYR A 98 -8.33 -12.72 7.90
CA TYR A 98 -9.64 -12.90 8.50
C TYR A 98 -10.71 -13.25 7.47
N LYS A 99 -11.49 -14.30 7.75
CA LYS A 99 -12.61 -14.74 6.93
C LYS A 99 -13.84 -13.89 7.24
N ILE A 100 -14.15 -12.94 6.37
CA ILE A 100 -15.33 -12.08 6.51
C ILE A 100 -16.37 -12.47 5.46
N PRO A 101 -17.56 -12.96 5.86
CA PRO A 101 -18.53 -13.50 4.91
C PRO A 101 -19.20 -12.44 4.04
N ASN A 102 -19.34 -11.20 4.52
CA ASN A 102 -19.95 -10.10 3.77
C ASN A 102 -19.00 -8.91 3.74
N VAL A 103 -18.48 -8.59 2.55
CA VAL A 103 -17.46 -7.54 2.40
C VAL A 103 -17.85 -6.60 1.28
N HIS A 104 -17.77 -5.31 1.54
CA HIS A 104 -17.93 -4.26 0.54
C HIS A 104 -16.76 -3.28 0.64
N ILE A 105 -15.93 -3.26 -0.41
CA ILE A 105 -14.70 -2.45 -0.46
C ILE A 105 -14.83 -1.42 -1.59
N ILE A 106 -14.49 -0.17 -1.28
CA ILE A 106 -14.36 0.89 -2.28
C ILE A 106 -12.96 1.48 -2.19
N GLY A 107 -12.21 1.44 -3.29
CA GLY A 107 -10.94 2.17 -3.41
C GLY A 107 -11.10 3.42 -4.25
N ARG A 108 -10.41 4.51 -3.89
CA ARG A 108 -10.28 5.72 -4.71
C ARG A 108 -8.87 6.27 -4.65
N ILE A 109 -8.36 6.68 -5.82
CA ILE A 109 -7.09 7.39 -5.95
C ILE A 109 -7.38 8.89 -6.03
N CYS A 110 -6.80 9.65 -5.11
CA CYS A 110 -6.91 11.09 -5.04
C CYS A 110 -5.77 11.73 -5.84
N LYS A 111 -6.10 12.44 -6.93
CA LYS A 111 -5.17 13.32 -7.63
C LYS A 111 -4.97 14.60 -6.81
N THR A 112 -3.72 14.98 -6.58
CA THR A 112 -3.36 16.17 -5.78
C THR A 112 -2.15 16.90 -6.39
N ASN A 113 -1.68 17.97 -5.76
CA ASN A 113 -0.58 18.81 -6.27
C ASN A 113 0.78 18.50 -5.64
N ILE A 114 0.97 17.30 -5.08
CA ILE A 114 2.27 16.82 -4.58
C ILE A 114 2.98 15.96 -5.64
N PRO A 115 4.29 15.68 -5.51
CA PRO A 115 4.99 14.74 -6.38
C PRO A 115 4.25 13.40 -6.46
N SER A 116 4.18 12.81 -7.66
CA SER A 116 3.53 11.53 -7.86
C SER A 116 4.13 10.46 -6.96
N ASN A 117 3.29 9.79 -6.17
CA ASN A 117 3.69 8.63 -5.39
C ASN A 117 3.80 7.40 -6.30
N THR A 118 4.52 6.38 -5.82
CA THR A 118 4.88 5.21 -6.64
C THR A 118 4.96 3.93 -5.81
N ALA A 119 5.48 2.86 -6.42
CA ALA A 119 5.79 1.62 -5.74
C ALA A 119 6.69 1.84 -4.51
N PHE A 120 6.28 1.24 -3.41
CA PHE A 120 7.15 1.00 -2.26
C PHE A 120 6.91 -0.43 -1.80
N ARG A 121 7.95 -1.13 -1.33
CA ARG A 121 7.89 -2.49 -0.76
C ARG A 121 6.59 -2.74 0.02
N GLY A 122 5.87 -3.79 -0.39
CA GLY A 122 4.53 -4.15 0.10
C GLY A 122 3.39 -3.68 -0.82
N PHE A 123 3.59 -2.57 -1.54
CA PHE A 123 2.78 -2.14 -2.67
C PHE A 123 1.28 -2.03 -2.32
N GLY A 124 0.94 -1.21 -1.32
CA GLY A 124 -0.45 -0.98 -0.89
C GLY A 124 -0.94 -1.93 0.21
N ALA A 125 -0.46 -3.18 0.24
CA ALA A 125 -0.90 -4.17 1.23
C ALA A 125 -0.60 -3.76 2.69
N PRO A 126 0.58 -3.19 3.04
CA PRO A 126 0.82 -2.73 4.41
C PRO A 126 -0.20 -1.69 4.88
N GLN A 127 -0.67 -0.83 3.98
CA GLN A 127 -1.64 0.22 4.32
C GLN A 127 -3.02 -0.35 4.63
N SER A 128 -3.49 -1.33 3.84
CA SER A 128 -4.78 -1.99 4.08
C SER A 128 -4.74 -2.93 5.28
N MET A 129 -3.67 -3.71 5.44
CA MET A 129 -3.50 -4.62 6.58
C MET A 129 -3.39 -3.85 7.91
N LEU A 130 -2.76 -2.67 7.90
CA LEU A 130 -2.76 -1.82 9.11
C LEU A 130 -4.17 -1.37 9.49
N ALA A 131 -4.98 -0.96 8.50
CA ALA A 131 -6.38 -0.62 8.74
C ALA A 131 -7.15 -1.85 9.29
N CYS A 132 -6.83 -3.04 8.76
CA CYS A 132 -7.35 -4.32 9.23
C CYS A 132 -7.10 -4.55 10.72
N GLU A 133 -5.83 -4.52 11.14
CA GLU A 133 -5.48 -4.73 12.55
C GLU A 133 -6.02 -3.63 13.47
N THR A 134 -6.16 -2.40 12.95
CA THR A 134 -6.75 -1.31 13.73
C THR A 134 -8.18 -1.61 14.15
N TRP A 135 -9.04 -2.08 13.23
CA TRP A 135 -10.41 -2.40 13.59
C TRP A 135 -10.53 -3.72 14.39
N ILE A 136 -9.59 -4.66 14.26
CA ILE A 136 -9.50 -5.83 15.14
C ILE A 136 -9.21 -5.40 16.59
N GLU A 137 -8.23 -4.51 16.77
CA GLU A 137 -7.87 -3.97 18.08
C GLU A 137 -9.07 -3.22 18.71
N GLU A 138 -9.82 -2.44 17.93
CA GLU A 138 -11.02 -1.77 18.41
C GLU A 138 -12.11 -2.75 18.86
N ILE A 139 -12.35 -3.83 18.11
CA ILE A 139 -13.29 -4.90 18.53
C ILE A 139 -12.84 -5.51 19.85
N SER A 140 -11.54 -5.81 19.97
CA SER A 140 -10.93 -6.36 21.18
C SER A 140 -11.22 -5.49 22.41
N ARG A 141 -11.03 -4.17 22.26
CA ARG A 141 -11.29 -3.18 23.33
C ARG A 141 -12.78 -3.10 23.69
N ILE A 142 -13.68 -3.12 22.71
CA ILE A 142 -15.13 -3.08 22.95
C ILE A 142 -15.60 -4.31 23.73
N LEU A 143 -15.06 -5.49 23.43
CA LEU A 143 -15.44 -6.75 24.07
C LEU A 143 -14.67 -7.05 25.37
N GLY A 144 -13.64 -6.26 25.70
CA GLY A 144 -12.76 -6.54 26.84
C GLY A 144 -11.97 -7.85 26.69
N LYS A 145 -11.70 -8.26 25.45
CA LYS A 145 -10.94 -9.46 25.09
C LYS A 145 -9.53 -9.10 24.64
N THR A 146 -8.67 -10.10 24.50
CA THR A 146 -7.39 -9.96 23.82
C THR A 146 -7.54 -10.09 22.31
N GLU A 147 -6.66 -9.44 21.54
CA GLU A 147 -6.70 -9.50 20.07
C GLU A 147 -6.66 -10.94 19.56
N LYS A 148 -5.84 -11.78 20.21
CA LYS A 148 -5.74 -13.22 19.89
C LYS A 148 -7.08 -13.94 20.00
N GLU A 149 -7.89 -13.63 21.00
CA GLU A 149 -9.20 -14.26 21.19
C GLU A 149 -10.21 -13.83 20.12
N VAL A 150 -10.14 -12.58 19.66
CA VAL A 150 -10.97 -12.07 18.56
C VAL A 150 -10.53 -12.68 17.24
N SER A 151 -9.22 -12.65 16.95
CA SER A 151 -8.62 -13.17 15.73
C SER A 151 -8.79 -14.69 15.57
N PHE A 152 -8.87 -15.44 16.67
CA PHE A 152 -8.95 -16.91 16.64
C PHE A 152 -10.17 -17.44 15.87
N PHE A 153 -11.31 -16.75 15.93
CA PHE A 153 -12.54 -17.22 15.28
C PHE A 153 -12.53 -17.08 13.77
N ASP A 154 -11.81 -16.07 13.26
CA ASP A 154 -11.89 -15.65 11.86
C ASP A 154 -10.58 -15.86 11.10
N ILE A 155 -9.46 -16.19 11.78
CA ILE A 155 -8.23 -16.58 11.09
C ILE A 155 -8.53 -17.71 10.10
N VAL A 156 -8.31 -17.43 8.82
CA VAL A 156 -8.20 -18.46 7.79
C VAL A 156 -6.93 -19.20 8.11
N LEU A 157 -7.07 -20.47 8.49
CA LEU A 157 -5.98 -21.40 8.75
C LEU A 157 -5.22 -21.73 7.44
N CYS A 158 -4.60 -20.75 6.82
CA CYS A 158 -3.60 -20.95 5.76
C CYS A 158 -2.34 -21.63 6.32
N ILE A 159 -2.13 -21.61 7.65
CA ILE A 159 -1.00 -22.30 8.29
C ILE A 159 -1.09 -23.84 8.12
N PHE A 160 -2.28 -24.42 7.98
CA PHE A 160 -2.37 -25.88 7.76
C PHE A 160 -1.97 -26.32 6.34
N LEU A 161 -1.99 -25.42 5.35
CA LEU A 161 -1.58 -25.75 3.98
C LEU A 161 -0.06 -25.61 3.76
N LEU A 162 0.65 -24.83 4.58
CA LEU A 162 2.11 -24.70 4.53
C LEU A 162 2.87 -25.73 5.39
N LEU A 163 2.17 -26.48 6.25
CA LEU A 163 2.74 -27.59 7.02
C LEU A 163 2.44 -28.98 6.41
N LEU A 164 1.81 -29.01 5.23
CA LEU A 164 1.47 -30.25 4.51
C LEU A 164 2.25 -30.44 3.19
N PHE A 165 3.31 -29.64 2.95
CA PHE A 165 4.28 -29.85 1.87
C PHE A 165 5.70 -29.62 2.37
#